data_AF-A0A2D4K536-F1
#
_entry.id   AF-A0A2D4K536-F1
#
_cell.length_a   1.000
_cell.length_b   1.000
_cell.length_c   1.000
_cell.angle_alpha   90.00
_cell.angle_beta   90.00
_cell.angle_gamma   90.00
#
_symmetry.space_group_name_H-M   'P 1'
#
loop_
_entity.id
_entity.type
_entity.pdbx_description
1 polymer ?
#
loop_
_entity_poly.entity_id
_entity_poly.type
_entity_poly.pdbx_seq_one_letter_code
_entity_poly.pdbx_strand_id
1 'polypeptide(L)'
;CRPAALWKSSGSKPDMATPLLGDLWAQSPVEDRIFCSVLLFSWAVYLWEALLAWRQRTVYKTTTHVPLELGPIMDPETFEKSRLYQLDKSAFSFWSGLYSELEGTVILLCGGIPFLWSVSGDISNRAGFGSEYEIVQSLVFLLLATLFSAVTGLPWSLYNTFVIEEKHGFNQQTLGFFFKDAIKKFIVTQCILLPVTSLLLYIIKIG
;
A
#
# COMPACT_ATOMS: atom_id res chain seq x y z
N CYS A 1 70.90 -38.67 17.59
CA CYS A 1 70.16 -37.43 17.28
C CYS A 1 68.84 -37.76 16.60
N ARG A 2 67.80 -36.97 16.93
CA ARG A 2 66.34 -37.10 16.77
C ARG A 2 65.72 -37.86 15.56
N PRO A 3 64.50 -38.40 15.74
CA PRO A 3 63.66 -39.01 14.72
C PRO A 3 62.71 -38.00 14.05
N ALA A 4 62.23 -38.30 12.83
CA ALA A 4 61.05 -37.67 12.22
C ALA A 4 60.53 -38.57 11.09
N ALA A 5 59.39 -39.23 11.26
CA ALA A 5 58.05 -38.73 10.97
C ALA A 5 57.56 -39.19 9.57
N LEU A 6 56.89 -40.34 9.54
CA LEU A 6 56.08 -40.80 8.41
C LEU A 6 54.74 -41.29 8.95
N TRP A 7 53.79 -40.37 9.08
CA TRP A 7 52.37 -40.72 8.97
C TRP A 7 51.63 -39.53 8.34
N LYS A 8 51.43 -39.63 7.03
CA LYS A 8 50.65 -38.68 6.25
C LYS A 8 49.25 -39.28 6.10
N SER A 9 48.35 -39.02 7.04
CA SER A 9 46.92 -39.31 6.83
C SER A 9 46.27 -38.12 6.13
N SER A 10 46.28 -38.17 4.81
CA SER A 10 45.43 -37.35 3.94
C SER A 10 44.00 -37.86 4.05
N GLY A 11 43.08 -36.96 4.38
CA GLY A 11 41.66 -37.24 4.49
C GLY A 11 40.89 -35.96 4.79
N SER A 12 41.12 -34.90 4.01
CA SER A 12 40.24 -33.73 4.02
C SER A 12 38.89 -34.15 3.46
N LYS A 13 37.88 -34.27 4.32
CA LYS A 13 36.48 -34.31 3.88
C LYS A 13 36.19 -32.97 3.17
N PRO A 14 35.52 -32.95 2.02
CA PRO A 14 34.94 -31.72 1.53
C PRO A 14 33.80 -31.36 2.47
N ASP A 15 33.99 -30.32 3.28
CA ASP A 15 32.90 -29.68 4.01
C ASP A 15 31.95 -29.11 2.96
N MET A 16 30.92 -29.89 2.62
CA MET A 16 29.75 -29.42 1.89
C MET A 16 28.96 -28.52 2.83
N ALA A 17 29.52 -27.34 3.11
CA ALA A 17 28.85 -26.29 3.84
C ALA A 17 27.64 -25.89 3.01
N THR A 18 26.45 -26.30 3.46
CA THR A 18 25.20 -25.68 3.03
C THR A 18 25.40 -24.17 3.16
N PRO A 19 25.30 -23.40 2.07
CA PRO A 19 25.48 -21.96 2.15
C PRO A 19 24.47 -21.42 3.15
N LEU A 20 24.95 -20.64 4.12
CA LEU A 20 24.04 -20.01 5.08
C LEU A 20 23.12 -19.06 4.30
N LEU A 21 21.89 -18.88 4.78
CA LEU A 21 20.92 -17.98 4.13
C LEU A 21 21.51 -16.58 3.84
N GLY A 22 22.43 -16.12 4.70
CA GLY A 22 23.17 -14.87 4.50
C GLY A 22 24.13 -14.89 3.31
N ASP A 23 24.79 -16.03 3.03
CA ASP A 23 25.70 -16.17 1.89
C ASP A 23 24.92 -16.23 0.57
N LEU A 24 23.74 -16.85 0.56
CA LEU A 24 22.82 -16.86 -0.58
C LEU A 24 22.25 -15.46 -0.86
N TRP A 25 21.89 -14.71 0.19
CA TRP A 25 21.43 -13.32 0.08
C TRP A 25 22.54 -12.38 -0.41
N ALA A 26 23.78 -12.57 0.02
CA ALA A 26 24.91 -11.76 -0.43
C ALA A 26 25.24 -11.97 -1.92
N GLN A 27 24.98 -13.19 -2.43
CA GLN A 27 25.23 -13.61 -3.81
C GLN A 27 24.11 -13.24 -4.79
N SER A 28 22.92 -12.84 -4.33
CA SER A 28 21.82 -12.47 -5.22
C SER A 28 22.06 -11.12 -5.93
N PRO A 29 21.47 -10.91 -7.13
CA PRO A 29 21.49 -9.62 -7.81
C PRO A 29 21.08 -8.47 -6.88
N VAL A 30 21.67 -7.29 -7.08
CA VAL A 30 21.34 -6.10 -6.26
C VAL A 30 19.87 -5.71 -6.45
N GLU A 31 19.35 -5.87 -7.66
CA GLU A 31 17.95 -5.59 -8.01
C GLU A 31 16.98 -6.42 -7.17
N ASP A 32 17.21 -7.74 -7.08
CA ASP A 32 16.41 -8.65 -6.28
C ASP A 32 16.48 -8.30 -4.78
N ARG A 33 17.66 -7.90 -4.30
CA ARG A 33 17.83 -7.46 -2.90
C ARG A 33 17.04 -6.21 -2.59
N ILE A 34 17.06 -5.20 -3.47
CA ILE A 34 16.28 -3.97 -3.30
C ILE A 34 14.79 -4.30 -3.31
N PHE A 35 14.35 -5.07 -4.30
CA PHE A 35 12.95 -5.49 -4.45
C PHE A 35 12.44 -6.23 -3.21
N CYS A 36 13.16 -7.28 -2.78
CA CYS A 36 12.80 -8.05 -1.59
C CYS A 36 12.83 -7.19 -0.32
N SER A 37 13.78 -6.26 -0.19
CA SER A 37 13.84 -5.38 0.98
C SER A 37 12.64 -4.44 1.06
N VAL A 38 12.23 -3.84 -0.05
CA VAL A 38 11.05 -2.96 -0.12
C VAL A 38 9.78 -3.75 0.21
N LEU A 39 9.61 -4.93 -0.39
CA LEU A 39 8.44 -5.77 -0.14
C LEU A 39 8.39 -6.24 1.32
N LEU A 40 9.50 -6.72 1.88
CA LEU A 40 9.56 -7.14 3.28
C LEU A 40 9.27 -5.98 4.24
N PHE A 41 9.78 -4.79 3.94
CA PHE A 41 9.49 -3.60 4.75
C PHE A 41 8.01 -3.22 4.69
N SER A 42 7.39 -3.24 3.50
CA SER A 42 5.95 -3.00 3.34
C SER A 42 5.12 -3.96 4.20
N TRP A 43 5.37 -5.26 4.07
CA TRP A 43 4.67 -6.28 4.85
C TRP A 43 4.93 -6.16 6.35
N ALA A 44 6.14 -5.79 6.77
CA ALA A 44 6.45 -5.56 8.18
C ALA A 44 5.64 -4.40 8.77
N VAL A 45 5.52 -3.28 8.04
CA VAL A 45 4.70 -2.13 8.43
C VAL A 45 3.22 -2.52 8.47
N TYR A 46 2.71 -3.20 7.44
CA TYR A 46 1.33 -3.68 7.40
C TYR A 46 1.00 -4.58 8.59
N LEU A 47 1.86 -5.57 8.89
CA LEU A 47 1.67 -6.47 10.03
C LEU A 47 1.71 -5.72 11.35
N TRP A 48 2.58 -4.73 11.49
CA TRP A 48 2.63 -3.88 12.68
C TRP A 48 1.34 -3.10 12.88
N GLU A 49 0.82 -2.45 11.84
CA GLU A 49 -0.45 -1.73 11.89
C GLU A 49 -1.64 -2.67 12.16
N ALA A 50 -1.64 -3.86 11.55
CA ALA A 50 -2.64 -4.88 11.78
C ALA A 50 -2.65 -5.38 13.24
N LEU A 51 -1.47 -5.51 13.86
CA LEU A 51 -1.34 -5.84 15.28
C LEU A 51 -1.91 -4.74 16.18
N LEU A 52 -1.62 -3.47 15.87
CA LEU A 52 -2.18 -2.32 16.61
C LEU A 52 -3.70 -2.26 16.46
N ALA A 53 -4.22 -2.43 15.24
CA ALA A 53 -5.64 -2.46 14.95
C ALA A 53 -6.34 -3.62 15.67
N TRP A 54 -5.71 -4.79 15.73
CA TRP A 54 -6.25 -5.94 16.46
C TRP A 54 -6.31 -5.69 17.98
N ARG A 55 -5.28 -5.06 18.56
CA ARG A 55 -5.31 -4.66 19.98
C ARG A 55 -6.43 -3.67 20.25
N GLN A 56 -6.57 -2.65 19.41
CA GLN A 56 -7.64 -1.66 19.53
C GLN A 56 -9.03 -2.30 19.41
N ARG A 57 -9.20 -3.23 18.47
CA ARG A 57 -10.45 -3.97 18.30
C ARG A 57 -10.79 -4.83 19.52
N THR A 58 -9.78 -5.39 20.18
CA THR A 58 -9.96 -6.15 21.42
C THR A 58 -10.53 -5.25 22.52
N VAL A 59 -10.02 -4.02 22.65
CA VAL A 59 -10.56 -3.02 23.60
C VAL A 59 -12.03 -2.72 23.32
N TYR A 60 -12.44 -2.51 22.06
CA TYR A 60 -13.84 -2.29 21.72
C TYR A 60 -14.76 -3.48 22.05
N LYS A 61 -14.22 -4.71 22.03
CA LYS A 61 -14.98 -5.91 22.43
C LYS A 61 -15.06 -6.05 23.95
N THR A 62 -13.99 -5.78 24.68
CA THR A 62 -13.91 -5.98 26.13
C THR A 62 -14.56 -4.86 26.93
N THR A 63 -14.45 -3.61 26.46
CA THR A 63 -14.99 -2.44 27.16
C THR A 63 -16.45 -2.24 26.79
N THR A 64 -17.33 -3.00 27.45
CA THR A 64 -18.79 -2.98 27.26
C THR A 64 -19.51 -1.94 28.11
N HIS A 65 -18.84 -1.38 29.12
CA HIS A 65 -19.41 -0.40 30.04
C HIS A 65 -18.63 0.91 29.96
N VAL A 66 -19.32 2.02 30.25
CA VAL A 66 -18.70 3.34 30.32
C VAL A 66 -17.70 3.35 31.48
N PRO A 67 -16.42 3.72 31.25
CA PRO A 67 -15.45 3.90 32.32
C PRO A 67 -15.92 4.96 33.32
N LEU A 68 -15.63 4.79 34.61
CA LEU A 68 -16.04 5.71 35.68
C LEU A 68 -15.62 7.17 35.41
N GLU A 69 -14.47 7.37 34.76
CA GLU A 69 -13.94 8.69 34.38
C GLU A 69 -14.76 9.39 33.29
N LEU A 70 -15.46 8.63 32.45
CA LEU A 70 -16.25 9.13 31.33
C LEU A 70 -17.76 9.18 31.62
N GLY A 71 -18.20 8.59 32.74
CA GLY A 71 -19.61 8.59 33.17
C GLY A 71 -20.28 9.97 33.21
N PRO A 72 -19.60 11.07 33.60
CA PRO A 72 -20.19 12.41 33.59
C PRO A 72 -20.37 13.01 32.18
N ILE A 73 -19.64 12.49 31.18
CA ILE A 73 -19.51 13.09 29.84
C ILE A 73 -20.25 12.27 28.80
N MET A 74 -20.46 10.98 29.05
CA MET A 74 -21.00 10.04 28.06
C MET A 74 -22.10 9.18 28.65
N ASP A 75 -23.27 9.24 28.03
CA ASP A 75 -24.38 8.36 28.37
C ASP A 75 -24.13 6.92 27.86
N PRO A 76 -24.68 5.90 28.53
CA PRO A 76 -24.47 4.50 28.16
C PRO A 76 -24.94 4.15 26.73
N GLU A 77 -26.00 4.80 26.23
CA GLU A 77 -26.51 4.51 24.89
C GLU A 77 -25.59 5.05 23.79
N THR A 78 -25.10 6.27 23.94
CA THR A 78 -24.11 6.87 23.03
C THR A 78 -22.80 6.12 23.07
N PHE A 79 -22.37 5.63 24.23
CA PHE A 79 -21.18 4.78 24.34
C PHE A 79 -21.36 3.48 23.55
N GLU A 80 -22.48 2.77 23.70
CA GLU A 80 -22.74 1.52 22.98
C GLU A 80 -22.84 1.75 21.47
N LYS A 81 -23.53 2.80 21.03
CA LYS A 81 -23.57 3.20 19.60
C LYS A 81 -22.18 3.48 19.05
N SER A 82 -21.38 4.25 19.77
CA SER A 82 -20.00 4.57 19.39
C SER A 82 -19.12 3.31 19.32
N ARG A 83 -19.28 2.38 20.27
CA ARG A 83 -18.57 1.11 20.31
C ARG A 83 -18.91 0.22 19.12
N LEU A 84 -20.20 0.08 18.79
CA LEU A 84 -20.66 -0.69 17.63
C LEU A 84 -20.17 -0.06 16.31
N TYR A 85 -20.20 1.28 16.20
CA TYR A 85 -19.63 2.00 15.06
C TYR A 85 -18.15 1.70 14.88
N GLN A 86 -17.36 1.80 15.96
CA GLN A 86 -15.92 1.53 15.88
C GLN A 86 -15.61 0.06 15.58
N LEU A 87 -16.43 -0.89 16.04
CA LEU A 87 -16.27 -2.31 15.70
C LEU A 87 -16.50 -2.59 14.21
N ASP A 88 -17.54 -2.00 13.63
CA ASP A 88 -17.83 -2.12 12.19
C ASP A 88 -16.73 -1.45 11.36
N LYS A 89 -16.32 -0.23 11.75
CA LYS A 89 -15.25 0.52 11.09
C LYS A 89 -13.90 -0.20 11.17
N SER A 90 -13.58 -0.79 12.32
CA SER A 90 -12.37 -1.60 12.50
C SER A 90 -12.37 -2.84 11.62
N ALA A 91 -13.51 -3.52 11.47
CA ALA A 91 -13.63 -4.66 10.57
C ALA A 91 -13.41 -4.26 9.11
N PHE A 92 -14.05 -3.18 8.68
CA PHE A 92 -13.87 -2.64 7.32
C PHE A 92 -12.43 -2.22 7.05
N SER A 93 -11.81 -1.47 7.96
CA SER A 93 -10.42 -1.00 7.83
C SER A 93 -9.43 -2.15 7.72
N PHE A 94 -9.69 -3.28 8.38
CA PHE A 94 -8.84 -4.47 8.27
C PHE A 94 -8.93 -5.09 6.87
N TRP A 95 -10.14 -5.25 6.34
CA TRP A 95 -10.35 -5.84 5.00
C TRP A 95 -9.89 -4.93 3.87
N SER A 96 -10.17 -3.63 3.95
CA SER A 96 -9.69 -2.67 2.96
C SER A 96 -8.17 -2.55 3.01
N GLY A 97 -7.57 -2.51 4.20
CA GLY A 97 -6.11 -2.50 4.35
C GLY A 97 -5.45 -3.75 3.78
N LEU A 98 -6.01 -4.94 4.04
CA LEU A 98 -5.52 -6.19 3.45
C LEU A 98 -5.59 -6.17 1.92
N TYR A 99 -6.71 -5.69 1.36
CA TYR A 99 -6.84 -5.55 -0.08
C TYR A 99 -5.78 -4.62 -0.65
N SER A 100 -5.56 -3.45 -0.05
CA SER A 100 -4.55 -2.49 -0.52
C SER A 100 -3.13 -3.07 -0.48
N GLU A 101 -2.77 -3.80 0.57
CA GLU A 101 -1.45 -4.44 0.67
C GLU A 101 -1.27 -5.53 -0.40
N LEU A 102 -2.32 -6.33 -0.65
CA LEU A 102 -2.31 -7.34 -1.71
C LEU A 102 -2.26 -6.71 -3.10
N GLU A 103 -3.03 -5.66 -3.35
CA GLU A 103 -3.01 -4.89 -4.60
C GLU A 103 -1.61 -4.35 -4.88
N GLY A 104 -1.00 -3.69 -3.89
CA GLY A 104 0.38 -3.18 -3.99
C GLY A 104 1.39 -4.29 -4.23
N THR A 105 1.27 -5.41 -3.52
CA THR A 105 2.14 -6.59 -3.68
C THR A 105 2.02 -7.19 -5.09
N VAL A 106 0.81 -7.35 -5.62
CA VAL A 106 0.57 -7.86 -6.97
C VAL A 106 1.10 -6.90 -8.03
N ILE A 107 0.85 -5.60 -7.89
CA ILE A 107 1.39 -4.57 -8.79
C ILE A 107 2.92 -4.63 -8.80
N LEU A 108 3.54 -4.79 -7.65
CA LEU A 108 4.99 -4.84 -7.55
C LEU A 108 5.56 -6.13 -8.17
N LEU A 109 4.98 -7.30 -7.85
CA LEU A 109 5.43 -8.61 -8.36
C LEU A 109 5.18 -8.80 -9.87
N CYS A 110 4.05 -8.32 -10.38
CA CYS A 110 3.69 -8.48 -11.79
C CYS A 110 4.24 -7.35 -12.68
N GLY A 111 4.97 -6.38 -12.12
CA GLY A 111 5.46 -5.23 -12.88
C GLY A 111 4.32 -4.34 -13.40
N GLY A 112 3.31 -4.09 -12.57
CA GLY A 112 2.20 -3.20 -12.91
C GLY A 112 2.65 -1.76 -13.20
N ILE A 113 3.69 -1.27 -12.53
CA ILE A 113 4.27 0.06 -12.80
C ILE A 113 4.88 0.15 -14.21
N PRO A 114 5.83 -0.73 -14.62
CA PRO A 114 6.38 -0.71 -15.97
C PRO A 114 5.32 -1.01 -17.04
N PHE A 115 4.33 -1.86 -16.74
CA PHE A 115 3.18 -2.07 -17.62
C PHE A 115 2.37 -0.78 -17.84
N LEU A 116 2.06 -0.04 -16.78
CA LEU A 116 1.33 1.21 -16.91
C LEU A 116 2.14 2.29 -17.64
N TRP A 117 3.46 2.29 -17.45
CA TRP A 117 4.39 3.17 -18.18
C TRP A 117 4.41 2.88 -19.68
N SER A 118 4.45 1.62 -20.10
CA SER A 118 4.42 1.25 -21.51
C SER A 118 3.09 1.61 -22.17
N VAL A 119 1.97 1.36 -21.49
CA VAL A 119 0.63 1.78 -21.94
C VAL A 119 0.54 3.29 -22.11
N SER A 120 1.17 4.05 -21.21
CA SER A 120 1.22 5.51 -21.30
C SER A 120 2.02 5.97 -22.51
N GLY A 121 3.15 5.31 -22.80
CA GLY A 121 3.94 5.55 -24.01
C GLY A 121 3.15 5.27 -25.29
N ASP A 122 2.42 4.15 -25.34
CA ASP A 122 1.57 3.80 -26.49
C ASP A 122 0.46 4.83 -26.73
N ILE A 123 -0.16 5.35 -25.67
CA ILE A 123 -1.18 6.39 -25.75
C ILE A 123 -0.58 7.70 -26.23
N SER A 124 0.58 8.12 -25.70
CA SER A 124 1.29 9.32 -26.12
C SER A 124 1.72 9.25 -27.58
N ASN A 125 2.27 8.11 -28.01
CA ASN A 125 2.69 7.87 -29.40
C ASN A 125 1.50 7.96 -30.36
N ARG A 126 0.34 7.40 -30.00
CA ARG A 126 -0.90 7.51 -30.79
C ARG A 126 -1.42 8.94 -30.90
N ALA A 127 -1.17 9.76 -29.87
CA ALA A 127 -1.51 11.18 -29.87
C ALA A 127 -0.50 12.04 -30.66
N GLY A 128 0.53 11.44 -31.27
CA GLY A 128 1.54 12.13 -32.06
C GLY A 128 2.71 12.69 -31.25
N PHE A 129 2.81 12.34 -29.96
CA PHE A 129 3.94 12.69 -29.11
C PHE A 129 4.87 11.47 -29.03
N GLY A 130 6.03 11.54 -29.72
CA GLY A 130 7.02 10.46 -29.70
C GLY A 130 7.74 10.31 -28.36
N SER A 131 8.68 9.36 -28.30
CA SER A 131 9.50 9.06 -27.12
C SER A 131 10.35 10.23 -26.62
N GLU A 132 10.55 11.26 -27.43
CA GLU A 132 11.25 12.50 -27.06
C GLU A 132 10.47 13.35 -26.04
N TYR A 133 9.16 13.14 -25.91
CA TYR A 133 8.27 13.87 -24.99
C TYR A 133 8.06 13.12 -23.67
N GLU A 134 9.14 12.87 -22.94
CA GLU A 134 9.13 12.17 -21.63
C GLU A 134 8.20 12.83 -20.59
N ILE A 135 8.09 14.17 -20.60
CA ILE A 135 7.17 14.90 -19.72
C ILE A 135 5.72 14.53 -20.05
N VAL A 136 5.36 14.46 -21.33
CA VAL A 136 3.99 14.12 -21.75
C VAL A 136 3.66 12.68 -21.37
N GLN A 137 4.58 11.74 -21.58
CA GLN A 137 4.40 10.35 -21.14
C GLN A 137 4.22 10.26 -19.62
N SER A 138 4.99 11.04 -18.85
CA SER A 138 4.86 11.11 -17.39
C SER A 138 3.50 11.65 -16.93
N LEU A 139 2.97 12.66 -17.62
CA LEU A 139 1.63 13.20 -17.34
C LEU A 139 0.51 12.19 -17.63
N VAL A 140 0.62 11.47 -18.76
CA VAL A 140 -0.33 10.40 -19.11
C VAL A 140 -0.24 9.27 -18.09
N PHE A 141 0.97 8.88 -17.69
CA PHE A 141 1.19 7.89 -16.64
C PHE A 141 0.52 8.28 -15.33
N LEU A 142 0.70 9.52 -14.86
CA LEU A 142 0.05 10.00 -13.64
C LEU A 142 -1.47 10.03 -13.75
N LEU A 143 -2.00 10.45 -14.90
CA LEU A 143 -3.45 10.44 -15.14
C LEU A 143 -4.00 9.02 -15.05
N LEU A 144 -3.34 8.04 -15.68
CA LEU A 144 -3.78 6.63 -15.65
C LEU A 144 -3.59 6.02 -14.25
N ALA A 145 -2.50 6.31 -13.57
CA ALA A 145 -2.22 5.79 -12.22
C ALA A 145 -3.26 6.30 -11.22
N THR A 146 -3.54 7.60 -11.23
CA THR A 146 -4.54 8.21 -10.36
C THR A 146 -5.96 7.78 -10.71
N LEU A 147 -6.26 7.58 -12.01
CA LEU A 147 -7.53 7.00 -12.45
C LEU A 147 -7.69 5.57 -11.95
N PHE A 148 -6.66 4.75 -12.06
CA PHE A 148 -6.64 3.38 -11.56
C PHE A 148 -6.92 3.36 -10.05
N SER A 149 -6.18 4.14 -9.25
CA SER A 149 -6.42 4.24 -7.81
C SER A 149 -7.81 4.77 -7.45
N ALA A 150 -8.35 5.72 -8.23
CA ALA A 150 -9.70 6.21 -8.02
C ALA A 150 -10.75 5.11 -8.26
N VAL A 151 -10.56 4.30 -9.30
CA VAL A 151 -11.48 3.20 -9.64
C VAL A 151 -11.38 2.07 -8.62
N THR A 152 -10.18 1.66 -8.20
CA THR A 152 -10.01 0.56 -7.23
C THR A 152 -10.42 0.97 -5.82
N GLY A 153 -10.31 2.26 -5.46
CA GLY A 153 -10.78 2.81 -4.19
C GLY A 153 -12.29 3.05 -4.12
N LEU A 154 -12.98 3.21 -5.26
CA LEU A 154 -14.39 3.59 -5.32
C LEU A 154 -15.34 2.57 -4.66
N PRO A 155 -15.20 1.23 -4.86
CA PRO A 155 -16.01 0.23 -4.17
C PRO A 155 -15.89 0.32 -2.64
N TRP A 156 -14.68 0.53 -2.12
CA TRP A 156 -14.42 0.66 -0.68
C TRP A 156 -15.07 1.93 -0.13
N SER A 157 -14.95 3.05 -0.85
CA SER A 157 -15.61 4.30 -0.45
C SER A 157 -17.13 4.18 -0.46
N LEU A 158 -17.71 3.53 -1.47
CA LEU A 158 -19.15 3.28 -1.53
C LEU A 158 -19.63 2.43 -0.37
N TYR A 159 -18.92 1.34 -0.06
CA TYR A 159 -19.25 0.47 1.07
C TYR A 159 -19.19 1.22 2.39
N ASN A 160 -18.13 2.01 2.61
CA ASN A 160 -18.02 2.81 3.83
C ASN A 160 -19.19 3.79 3.97
N THR A 161 -19.49 4.59 2.94
CA THR A 161 -20.55 5.61 3.01
C THR A 161 -21.96 5.04 3.06
N PHE A 162 -22.31 4.10 2.16
CA PHE A 162 -23.69 3.62 2.01
C PHE A 162 -24.03 2.39 2.84
N VAL A 163 -23.04 1.69 3.42
CA VAL A 163 -23.28 0.55 4.30
C VAL A 163 -22.92 0.88 5.74
N ILE A 164 -21.71 1.37 6.00
CA ILE A 164 -21.26 1.60 7.38
C ILE A 164 -21.86 2.91 7.93
N GLU A 165 -21.62 4.04 7.26
CA GLU A 165 -22.11 5.33 7.74
C GLU A 165 -23.65 5.40 7.70
N GLU A 166 -24.31 4.79 6.72
CA GLU A 166 -25.77 4.67 6.67
C GLU A 166 -26.33 3.83 7.83
N LYS A 167 -25.72 2.67 8.14
CA LYS A 167 -26.14 1.80 9.27
C LYS A 167 -26.10 2.54 10.61
N HIS A 168 -25.17 3.48 10.77
CA HIS A 168 -25.02 4.29 11.99
C HIS A 168 -25.72 5.65 11.91
N GLY A 169 -26.43 5.95 10.81
CA GLY A 169 -27.21 7.18 10.62
C GLY A 169 -26.38 8.44 10.35
N PHE A 170 -25.09 8.28 10.01
CA PHE A 170 -24.19 9.39 9.71
C PHE A 170 -24.24 9.81 8.24
N ASN A 171 -24.69 8.94 7.34
CA ASN A 171 -24.79 9.30 5.93
C ASN A 171 -25.93 10.31 5.69
N GLN A 172 -25.60 11.40 5.01
CA GLN A 172 -26.53 12.44 4.57
C GLN A 172 -26.45 12.66 3.05
N GLN A 173 -25.69 11.80 2.35
CA GLN A 173 -25.42 11.94 0.92
C GLN A 173 -26.25 10.92 0.12
N THR A 174 -26.70 11.35 -1.05
CA THR A 174 -27.33 10.46 -2.04
C THR A 174 -26.28 9.88 -2.99
N LEU A 175 -26.57 8.72 -3.59
CA LEU A 175 -25.68 8.09 -4.59
C LEU A 175 -25.30 9.05 -5.73
N GLY A 176 -26.28 9.80 -6.27
CA GLY A 176 -26.02 10.77 -7.32
C GLY A 176 -25.11 11.92 -6.88
N PHE A 177 -25.25 12.40 -5.64
CA PHE A 177 -24.37 13.42 -5.09
C PHE A 177 -22.95 12.88 -4.89
N PHE A 178 -22.81 11.65 -4.39
CA PHE A 178 -21.52 10.99 -4.19
C PHE A 178 -20.72 10.87 -5.49
N PHE A 179 -21.30 10.33 -6.56
CA PHE A 179 -20.59 10.21 -7.85
C PHE A 179 -20.24 11.58 -8.45
N LYS A 180 -21.16 12.54 -8.35
CA LYS A 180 -20.93 13.91 -8.82
C LYS A 180 -19.78 14.57 -8.07
N ASP A 181 -19.68 14.35 -6.75
CA ASP A 181 -18.59 14.85 -5.93
C ASP A 181 -17.26 14.15 -6.24
N ALA A 182 -17.27 12.82 -6.39
CA ALA A 182 -16.09 12.05 -6.76
C ALA A 182 -15.49 12.50 -8.11
N ILE A 183 -16.32 12.69 -9.14
CA ILE A 183 -15.88 13.16 -10.46
C ILE A 183 -15.33 14.59 -10.35
N LYS A 184 -15.99 15.49 -9.61
CA LYS A 184 -15.51 16.86 -9.42
C LYS A 184 -14.16 16.89 -8.71
N LYS A 185 -14.01 16.12 -7.63
CA LYS A 185 -12.74 15.99 -6.91
C LYS A 185 -11.64 15.48 -7.83
N PHE A 186 -11.91 14.43 -8.60
CA PHE A 186 -10.96 13.89 -9.56
C PHE A 186 -10.51 14.95 -10.58
N ILE A 187 -11.45 15.65 -11.23
CA ILE A 187 -11.15 16.70 -12.21
C ILE A 187 -10.31 17.81 -11.58
N VAL A 188 -10.69 18.31 -10.40
CA VAL A 188 -9.95 19.37 -9.71
C VAL A 188 -8.53 18.91 -9.36
N THR A 189 -8.39 17.68 -8.86
CA THR A 189 -7.07 17.10 -8.58
C THR A 189 -6.23 17.02 -9.86
N GLN A 190 -6.77 16.55 -10.98
CA GLN A 190 -6.01 16.48 -12.25
C GLN A 190 -5.62 17.87 -12.77
N CYS A 191 -6.51 18.85 -12.69
CA CYS A 191 -6.24 20.22 -13.13
C CYS A 191 -5.09 20.88 -12.35
N ILE A 192 -4.86 20.48 -11.09
CA ILE A 192 -3.76 20.99 -10.26
C ILE A 192 -2.51 20.10 -10.40
N LEU A 193 -2.68 18.78 -10.36
CA LEU A 193 -1.59 17.81 -10.38
C LEU A 193 -0.78 17.92 -11.68
N LEU A 194 -1.44 17.92 -12.85
CA LEU A 194 -0.73 17.85 -14.13
C LEU A 194 0.15 19.10 -14.39
N PRO A 195 -0.31 20.35 -14.18
CA PRO A 195 0.55 21.52 -14.35
C PRO A 195 1.67 21.62 -13.31
N VAL A 196 1.41 21.24 -12.06
CA VAL A 196 2.43 21.27 -11.00
C VAL A 196 3.52 20.25 -11.28
N THR A 197 3.14 19.03 -11.67
CA THR A 197 4.13 18.00 -12.01
C THR A 197 4.89 18.34 -13.28
N SER A 198 4.24 18.87 -14.32
CA SER A 198 4.94 19.24 -15.55
C SER A 198 6.02 20.30 -15.29
N LEU A 199 5.72 21.30 -14.46
CA LEU A 199 6.69 22.31 -14.03
C LEU A 199 7.82 21.70 -13.22
N LEU A 200 7.51 20.81 -12.27
CA LEU A 200 8.51 20.13 -11.44
C LEU A 200 9.46 19.29 -12.30
N LEU A 201 8.94 18.47 -13.21
CA LEU A 201 9.75 17.66 -14.12
C LEU A 201 10.61 18.52 -15.04
N TYR A 202 10.09 19.66 -15.49
CA TYR A 202 10.87 20.61 -16.28
C TYR A 202 12.03 21.19 -15.48
N ILE A 203 11.80 21.57 -14.22
CA ILE A 203 12.85 22.08 -13.32
C ILE A 203 13.94 21.01 -13.08
N ILE A 204 13.55 19.76 -12.84
CA ILE A 204 14.50 18.65 -12.65
C ILE A 204 15.32 18.37 -13.92
N LYS A 205 14.72 18.57 -15.10
CA LYS A 205 15.42 18.33 -16.37
C LYS A 205 16.42 19.45 -16.73
N ILE A 206 16.18 20.67 -16.27
CA ILE A 206 17.04 21.84 -16.57
C ILE A 206 18.11 22.10 -15.50
N GLY A 207 17.86 21.71 -14.24
CA GLY A 207 18.78 21.87 -13.12
C GLY A 207 19.73 20.69 -12.98
#